data_AF-A0A418GEV0-F1
#
_entry.id   AF-A0A418GEV0-F1
#
_cell.length_a   1.000
_cell.length_b   1.000
_cell.length_c   1.000
_cell.angle_alpha   90.00
_cell.angle_beta   90.00
_cell.angle_gamma   90.00
#
_symmetry.space_group_name_H-M   'P 1'
#
loop_
_entity.id
_entity.type
_entity.pdbx_description
1 polymer ?
#
loop_
_entity_poly.entity_id
_entity_poly.type
_entity_poly.pdbx_seq_one_letter_code
_entity_poly.pdbx_strand_id
1 'polypeptide(L)'
;MQVDLLSSAQSAHALHLFHQHSPLVHCMTNDVVQTFTANTLLALGASPAMVIETEEASQFAAIASALLINVGTLTQPRAQAMSAAVEQATRS
;
A
#
# COMPACT_ATOMS: atom_id res chain seq x y z
N MET A 1 8.57 17.73 -14.08
CA MET A 1 7.53 17.45 -13.08
C MET A 1 7.81 18.34 -11.88
N GLN A 2 6.97 19.32 -11.64
CA GLN A 2 7.01 20.10 -10.41
C GLN A 2 6.34 19.25 -9.33
N VAL A 3 7.07 18.92 -8.27
CA VAL A 3 6.48 18.23 -7.12
C VAL A 3 5.70 19.30 -6.37
N ASP A 4 4.37 19.27 -6.45
CA ASP A 4 3.54 20.10 -5.58
C ASP A 4 3.72 19.62 -4.14
N LEU A 5 4.55 20.34 -3.39
CA LEU A 5 4.79 20.07 -1.98
C LEU A 5 3.55 20.49 -1.19
N LEU A 6 3.04 19.58 -0.35
CA LEU A 6 2.00 19.90 0.62
C LEU A 6 2.49 21.02 1.54
N SER A 7 1.62 22.01 1.80
CA SER A 7 1.86 22.98 2.86
C SER A 7 1.97 22.29 4.22
N SER A 8 2.63 22.93 5.20
CA SER A 8 2.75 22.38 6.57
C SER A 8 1.38 22.05 7.19
N ALA A 9 0.35 22.85 6.90
CA ALA A 9 -1.01 22.60 7.36
C ALA A 9 -1.61 21.33 6.74
N GLN A 10 -1.43 21.11 5.43
CA GLN A 10 -1.89 19.90 4.75
C GLN A 10 -1.15 18.66 5.25
N SER A 11 0.17 18.73 5.46
CA SER A 11 0.97 17.62 6.00
C SER A 11 0.54 17.23 7.40
N ALA A 12 0.32 18.21 8.29
CA ALA A 12 -0.17 17.96 9.65
C ALA A 12 -1.57 17.32 9.64
N HIS A 13 -2.45 17.80 8.75
CA HIS A 13 -3.79 17.24 8.60
C HIS A 13 -3.75 15.79 8.09
N ALA A 14 -2.92 15.49 7.07
CA ALA A 14 -2.77 14.13 6.57
C ALA A 14 -2.26 13.16 7.64
N LEU A 15 -1.25 13.56 8.43
CA LEU A 15 -0.74 12.75 9.54
C LEU A 15 -1.81 12.51 10.62
N HIS A 16 -2.63 13.51 10.92
CA HIS A 16 -3.75 13.36 11.84
C HIS A 16 -4.76 12.33 11.33
N LEU A 17 -5.11 12.36 10.04
CA LEU A 17 -6.02 11.38 9.43
C LEU A 17 -5.44 9.96 9.48
N PHE A 18 -4.13 9.79 9.27
CA PHE A 18 -3.47 8.49 9.42
C PHE A 18 -3.63 7.91 10.83
N HIS A 19 -3.35 8.70 11.87
CA HIS A 19 -3.52 8.25 13.26
C HIS A 19 -4.98 7.97 13.63
N GLN A 20 -5.94 8.74 13.08
CA GLN A 20 -7.36 8.54 13.37
C GLN A 20 -7.94 7.28 12.72
N HIS A 21 -7.56 7.01 11.46
CA HIS A 21 -8.17 5.91 10.69
C HIS A 21 -7.34 4.63 10.75
N SER A 22 -6.05 4.71 11.07
CA SER A 22 -5.10 3.60 11.01
C SER A 22 -5.29 2.74 9.76
N PRO A 23 -5.18 3.33 8.55
CA PRO A 23 -5.61 2.67 7.32
C PRO A 23 -4.87 1.35 7.11
N LEU A 24 -5.61 0.32 6.69
CA LEU A 24 -5.05 -0.98 6.32
C LEU A 24 -4.49 -0.87 4.89
N VAL A 25 -3.16 -0.91 4.75
CA VAL A 25 -2.49 -0.76 3.45
C VAL A 25 -1.97 -2.10 2.97
N HIS A 26 -2.57 -2.63 1.91
CA HIS A 26 -2.06 -3.80 1.22
C HIS A 26 -0.80 -3.43 0.42
N CYS A 27 0.36 -3.94 0.84
CA CYS A 27 1.66 -3.62 0.28
C CYS A 27 2.20 -4.75 -0.60
N MET A 28 2.07 -4.62 -1.92
CA MET A 28 2.77 -5.47 -2.89
C MET A 28 4.03 -4.74 -3.36
N THR A 29 5.09 -4.80 -2.54
CA THR A 29 6.34 -4.06 -2.76
C THR A 29 7.56 -4.97 -2.94
N ASN A 30 8.61 -4.46 -3.58
CA ASN A 30 9.82 -5.22 -3.87
C ASN A 30 10.55 -5.69 -2.59
N ASP A 31 11.36 -6.74 -2.72
CA ASP A 31 11.95 -7.46 -1.58
C ASP A 31 12.99 -6.63 -0.81
N VAL A 32 13.58 -5.63 -1.47
CA VAL A 32 14.61 -4.75 -0.88
C VAL A 32 14.00 -3.79 0.13
N VAL A 33 12.75 -3.37 -0.05
CA VAL A 33 12.13 -2.29 0.74
C VAL A 33 10.96 -2.73 1.61
N GLN A 34 10.64 -4.02 1.70
CA GLN A 34 9.47 -4.51 2.45
C GLN A 34 9.47 -4.00 3.90
N THR A 35 10.54 -4.26 4.65
CA THR A 35 10.66 -3.86 6.06
C THR A 35 10.61 -2.35 6.24
N PHE A 36 11.30 -1.60 5.38
CA PHE A 36 11.30 -0.13 5.46
C PHE A 36 9.92 0.46 5.17
N THR A 37 9.21 -0.09 4.18
CA THR A 37 7.84 0.30 3.84
C THR A 37 6.89 0.02 5.02
N ALA A 38 6.98 -1.18 5.61
CA ALA A 38 6.18 -1.54 6.79
C ALA A 38 6.43 -0.57 7.95
N ASN A 39 7.69 -0.38 8.34
CA ASN A 39 8.05 0.45 9.47
C ASN A 39 7.68 1.92 9.26
N THR A 40 7.76 2.41 8.02
CA THR A 40 7.34 3.78 7.69
C THR A 40 5.82 3.93 7.87
N LEU A 41 5.03 2.99 7.37
CA LEU A 41 3.58 3.01 7.54
C LEU A 41 3.18 2.88 9.02
N LEU A 42 3.82 1.99 9.77
CA LEU A 42 3.62 1.86 11.21
C LEU A 42 3.98 3.14 11.96
N ALA A 43 5.10 3.79 11.62
CA ALA A 43 5.51 5.05 12.25
C ALA A 43 4.55 6.21 11.94
N LEU A 44 3.84 6.16 10.80
CA LEU A 44 2.77 7.09 10.45
C LEU A 44 1.42 6.71 11.10
N GLY A 45 1.31 5.56 11.77
CA GLY A 45 0.07 5.08 12.41
C GLY A 45 -0.85 4.26 11.51
N ALA A 46 -0.41 3.84 10.33
CA ALA A 46 -1.14 2.92 9.47
C ALA A 46 -0.86 1.46 9.82
N SER A 47 -1.64 0.54 9.24
CA SER A 47 -1.48 -0.91 9.38
C SER A 47 -1.03 -1.53 8.05
N PRO A 48 0.27 -1.82 7.84
CA PRO A 48 0.74 -2.46 6.61
C PRO A 48 0.47 -3.97 6.62
N ALA A 49 0.14 -4.53 5.45
CA ALA A 49 0.03 -5.98 5.25
C ALA A 49 0.64 -6.42 3.90
N MET A 50 1.50 -7.43 3.94
CA MET A 50 2.24 -7.95 2.78
C MET A 50 1.65 -9.31 2.39
N VAL A 51 0.63 -9.30 1.52
CA VAL A 51 0.00 -10.50 0.97
C VAL A 51 0.48 -10.67 -0.47
N ILE A 52 1.02 -11.83 -0.85
CA ILE A 52 1.65 -11.98 -2.18
C ILE A 52 1.13 -13.17 -2.98
N GLU A 53 0.43 -14.10 -2.33
CA GLU A 53 -0.24 -15.20 -3.03
C GLU A 53 -1.42 -14.67 -3.82
N THR A 54 -1.60 -15.16 -5.06
CA THR A 54 -2.50 -14.50 -6.03
C THR A 54 -3.94 -14.45 -5.55
N GLU A 55 -4.45 -15.56 -5.01
CA GLU A 55 -5.83 -15.66 -4.50
C GLU A 55 -6.02 -14.81 -3.24
N GLU A 56 -5.08 -14.89 -2.29
CA GLU A 56 -5.12 -14.12 -1.06
C GLU A 56 -4.98 -12.62 -1.31
N ALA A 57 -4.09 -12.21 -2.23
CA ALA A 57 -3.86 -10.81 -2.58
C ALA A 57 -5.10 -10.19 -3.21
N SER A 58 -5.79 -10.92 -4.09
CA SER A 58 -7.08 -10.49 -4.64
C SER A 58 -8.10 -10.28 -3.52
N GLN A 59 -8.34 -11.31 -2.68
CA GLN A 59 -9.31 -11.21 -1.57
C GLN A 59 -8.96 -10.09 -0.59
N PHE A 60 -7.68 -9.95 -0.25
CA PHE A 60 -7.19 -8.95 0.69
C PHE A 60 -7.30 -7.53 0.12
N ALA A 61 -7.12 -7.35 -1.18
CA ALA A 61 -7.31 -6.05 -1.84
C ALA A 61 -8.77 -5.54 -1.75
N ALA A 62 -9.77 -6.43 -1.64
CA ALA A 62 -11.17 -6.04 -1.45
C ALA A 62 -11.47 -5.44 -0.07
N ILE A 63 -10.63 -5.76 0.95
CA ILE A 63 -10.84 -5.32 2.34
C ILE A 63 -9.87 -4.20 2.76
N ALA A 64 -8.75 -4.05 2.06
CA ALA A 64 -7.75 -3.05 2.38
C ALA A 64 -8.26 -1.63 2.09
N SER A 65 -7.87 -0.67 2.91
CA SER A 65 -8.18 0.75 2.69
C SER A 65 -7.43 1.32 1.48
N ALA A 66 -6.28 0.73 1.14
CA ALA A 66 -5.48 1.11 -0.01
C ALA A 66 -4.61 -0.07 -0.50
N LEU A 67 -4.26 -0.05 -1.78
CA LEU A 67 -3.34 -0.99 -2.43
C LEU A 67 -2.11 -0.25 -2.96
N LEU A 68 -0.92 -0.70 -2.57
CA LEU A 68 0.37 -0.24 -3.08
C LEU A 68 0.97 -1.30 -4.02
N ILE A 69 1.27 -0.91 -5.25
CA ILE A 69 1.98 -1.71 -6.24
C ILE A 69 3.37 -1.10 -6.48
N ASN A 70 4.42 -1.86 -6.21
CA ASN A 70 5.80 -1.49 -6.55
C ASN A 70 6.49 -2.65 -7.27
N VAL A 71 6.92 -2.37 -8.51
CA VAL A 71 7.45 -3.35 -9.47
C VAL A 71 8.98 -3.44 -9.48
N GLY A 72 9.66 -2.95 -8.43
CA GLY A 72 11.13 -2.84 -8.39
C GLY A 72 11.91 -4.16 -8.49
N THR A 73 11.34 -5.28 -8.02
CA THR A 73 11.90 -6.64 -8.18
C THR A 73 10.84 -7.59 -8.77
N LEU A 74 10.19 -7.16 -9.84
CA LEU A 74 9.05 -7.88 -10.44
C LEU A 74 9.45 -9.27 -10.96
N THR A 75 8.61 -10.26 -10.67
CA THR A 75 8.63 -11.59 -11.28
C THR A 75 7.28 -11.86 -11.93
N GLN A 76 7.21 -12.83 -12.85
CA GLN A 76 5.95 -13.17 -13.52
C GLN A 76 4.84 -13.60 -12.54
N PRO A 77 5.08 -14.47 -11.52
CA PRO A 77 4.06 -14.79 -10.53
C PRO A 77 3.58 -13.56 -9.75
N ARG A 78 4.50 -12.66 -9.38
CA ARG A 78 4.14 -11.41 -8.67
C ARG A 78 3.33 -10.47 -9.55
N ALA A 79 3.62 -10.39 -10.85
CA ALA A 79 2.85 -9.58 -11.79
C ALA A 79 1.39 -10.08 -11.90
N GLN A 80 1.19 -11.39 -11.89
CA GLN A 80 -0.15 -12.01 -11.88
C GLN A 80 -0.91 -11.66 -10.60
N ALA A 81 -0.28 -11.85 -9.44
CA ALA A 81 -0.87 -11.49 -8.15
C ALA A 81 -1.21 -9.99 -8.07
N MET A 82 -0.30 -9.11 -8.52
CA MET A 82 -0.51 -7.66 -8.55
C MET A 82 -1.69 -7.27 -9.45
N SER A 83 -1.82 -7.91 -10.61
CA SER A 83 -2.93 -7.64 -11.53
C SER A 83 -4.27 -8.05 -10.91
N ALA A 84 -4.33 -9.23 -10.29
CA ALA A 84 -5.54 -9.70 -9.60
C ALA A 84 -5.94 -8.78 -8.43
N ALA A 85 -4.98 -8.31 -7.63
CA ALA A 85 -5.21 -7.36 -6.55
C ALA A 85 -5.75 -6.01 -7.07
N VAL A 86 -5.19 -5.48 -8.15
CA VAL A 86 -5.65 -4.21 -8.76
C VAL A 86 -7.06 -4.35 -9.33
N GLU A 87 -7.34 -5.43 -10.04
CA GLU A 87 -8.69 -5.70 -10.55
C GLU A 87 -9.72 -5.77 -9.43
N GLN A 88 -9.38 -6.37 -8.29
CA GLN A 88 -10.30 -6.48 -7.17
C GLN A 88 -10.46 -5.14 -6.41
N ALA A 89 -9.37 -4.40 -6.19
CA ALA A 89 -9.41 -3.09 -5.53
C ALA A 89 -10.25 -2.04 -6.28
N THR A 90 -10.34 -2.13 -7.61
CA THR A 90 -11.10 -1.19 -8.44
C THR A 90 -12.59 -1.52 -8.61
N ARG A 91 -13.02 -2.71 -8.16
CA ARG A 91 -14.43 -3.14 -8.19
C ARG A 91 -15.21 -2.78 -6.92
N SER A 92 -14.52 -2.32 -5.88
CA SER A 92 -15.03 -2.05 -4.54
C SER A 92 -15.37 -0.57 -4.39
#